data_AF-A0A1S7TLM7-F1
#
_entry.id   AF-A0A1S7TLM7-F1
#
_cell.length_a   1.000
_cell.length_b   1.000
_cell.length_c   1.000
_cell.angle_alpha   90.00
_cell.angle_beta   90.00
_cell.angle_gamma   90.00
#
_symmetry.space_group_name_H-M   'P 1'
#
loop_
_entity.id
_entity.type
_entity.pdbx_description
1 polymer ?
#
loop_
_entity_poly.entity_id
_entity_poly.type
_entity_poly.pdbx_seq_one_letter_code
_entity_poly.pdbx_strand_id
1 'polypeptide(L)'
;MSEKKQGIDKELIRELANILNDTDLSEIEVEQDDLRIRVSRAAPAATVYAAAPAAYAPAPAAAPVAAPAAAAPAAPAASAAPARNPANTVSSPMVGTVYLSPAPGARPFIEVGATVKEGQTILIVEAMKTMNQIPAPKSGKVVEIVVNDAQPVEYGEALVVIE
;
A
#
# COMPACT_ATOMS: atom_id res chain seq x y z
N MET A 1 29.98 9.15 -36.89
CA MET A 1 30.60 7.97 -36.29
C MET A 1 29.99 7.83 -34.91
N SER A 2 28.96 6.99 -34.75
CA SER A 2 28.33 6.76 -33.45
C SER A 2 28.97 5.53 -32.84
N GLU A 3 29.85 5.74 -31.87
CA GLU A 3 30.45 4.65 -31.09
C GLU A 3 29.36 3.96 -30.27
N LYS A 4 29.08 2.70 -30.64
CA LYS A 4 28.30 1.76 -29.83
C LYS A 4 29.05 1.54 -28.51
N LYS A 5 28.61 2.20 -27.44
CA LYS A 5 29.04 1.87 -26.09
C LYS A 5 28.14 0.75 -25.54
N GLN A 6 28.41 -0.49 -25.95
CA GLN A 6 27.83 -1.68 -25.31
C GLN A 6 28.47 -1.92 -23.93
N GLY A 7 28.33 -0.97 -23.03
CA GLY A 7 28.87 -1.06 -21.69
C GLY A 7 28.03 -0.20 -20.78
N ILE A 8 27.43 -0.83 -19.79
CA ILE A 8 26.67 -0.23 -18.70
C ILE A 8 27.24 1.16 -18.35
N ASP A 9 26.45 2.20 -18.52
CA ASP A 9 26.87 3.58 -18.29
C ASP A 9 27.04 3.84 -16.79
N LYS A 10 28.29 3.77 -16.33
CA LYS A 10 28.68 4.00 -14.94
C LYS A 10 28.32 5.42 -14.45
N GLU A 11 28.26 6.38 -15.35
CA GLU A 11 27.85 7.76 -15.05
C GLU A 11 26.36 7.82 -14.72
N LEU A 12 25.52 7.14 -15.50
CA LEU A 12 24.07 7.02 -15.25
C LEU A 12 23.79 6.35 -13.90
N ILE A 13 24.48 5.25 -13.57
CA ILE A 13 24.31 4.58 -12.27
C ILE A 13 24.68 5.51 -11.11
N ARG A 14 25.75 6.29 -11.25
CA ARG A 14 26.18 7.24 -10.23
C ARG A 14 25.18 8.37 -10.05
N GLU A 15 24.61 8.87 -11.14
CA GLU A 15 23.57 9.90 -11.10
C GLU A 15 22.30 9.37 -10.43
N LEU A 16 21.85 8.16 -10.79
CA LEU A 16 20.71 7.51 -10.13
C LEU A 16 20.95 7.28 -8.64
N ALA A 17 22.17 6.90 -8.24
CA ALA A 17 22.53 6.75 -6.82
C ALA A 17 22.53 8.09 -6.06
N ASN A 18 22.97 9.19 -6.70
CA ASN A 18 22.92 10.53 -6.11
C ASN A 18 21.48 10.99 -5.94
N ILE A 19 20.64 10.84 -6.97
CA ILE A 19 19.22 11.17 -6.91
C ILE A 19 18.56 10.36 -5.79
N LEU A 20 18.84 9.05 -5.68
CA LEU A 20 18.29 8.21 -4.62
C LEU A 20 18.64 8.74 -3.22
N ASN A 21 19.86 9.24 -3.02
CA ASN A 21 20.28 9.83 -1.76
C ASN A 21 19.66 11.22 -1.50
N ASP A 22 19.58 12.08 -2.52
CA ASP A 22 19.03 13.45 -2.39
C ASP A 22 17.51 13.46 -2.20
N THR A 23 16.82 12.45 -2.72
CA THR A 23 15.35 12.35 -2.69
C THR A 23 14.81 11.44 -1.58
N ASP A 24 15.69 10.87 -0.74
CA ASP A 24 15.34 9.89 0.29
C ASP A 24 14.49 8.71 -0.24
N LEU A 25 14.67 8.36 -1.52
CA LEU A 25 13.98 7.24 -2.13
C LEU A 25 14.65 5.91 -1.72
N SER A 26 13.86 4.86 -1.58
CA SER A 26 14.39 3.52 -1.25
C SER A 26 14.91 2.80 -2.49
N GLU A 27 14.37 3.12 -3.68
CA GLU A 27 14.70 2.48 -4.94
C GLU A 27 14.38 3.38 -6.14
N ILE A 28 15.19 3.28 -7.20
CA ILE A 28 14.96 3.89 -8.51
C ILE A 28 15.18 2.84 -9.59
N GLU A 29 14.23 2.71 -10.52
CA GLU A 29 14.29 1.81 -11.67
C GLU A 29 14.11 2.59 -12.97
N VAL A 30 14.97 2.32 -13.95
CA VAL A 30 14.93 2.93 -15.29
C VAL A 30 15.00 1.83 -16.34
N GLU A 31 14.11 1.89 -17.33
CA GLU A 31 14.05 0.99 -18.48
C GLU A 31 14.26 1.80 -19.77
N GLN A 32 15.23 1.41 -20.59
CA GLN A 32 15.46 1.96 -21.94
C GLN A 32 15.71 0.82 -22.92
N ASP A 33 14.81 0.68 -23.90
CA ASP A 33 14.85 -0.36 -24.93
C ASP A 33 15.07 -1.77 -24.32
N ASP A 34 16.27 -2.33 -24.43
CA ASP A 34 16.63 -3.66 -23.90
C ASP A 34 17.37 -3.61 -22.53
N LEU A 35 17.50 -2.44 -21.91
CA LEU A 35 18.29 -2.21 -20.69
C LEU A 35 17.42 -1.76 -19.52
N ARG A 36 17.41 -2.57 -18.45
CA ARG A 36 16.78 -2.24 -17.16
C ARG A 36 17.84 -2.07 -16.07
N ILE A 37 17.86 -0.90 -15.43
CA ILE A 37 18.77 -0.56 -14.34
C ILE A 37 17.94 -0.30 -13.08
N ARG A 38 18.20 -1.07 -12.03
CA ARG A 38 17.58 -0.92 -10.70
C ARG A 38 18.66 -0.57 -9.67
N VAL A 39 18.46 0.54 -8.96
CA VAL A 39 19.33 1.02 -7.88
C VAL A 39 18.51 1.04 -6.60
N SER A 40 18.89 0.24 -5.60
CA SER A 40 18.18 0.13 -4.33
C SER A 40 19.10 0.40 -3.16
N ARG A 41 18.59 1.08 -2.13
CA ARG A 41 19.27 1.20 -0.84
C ARG A 41 19.12 -0.09 -0.05
N ALA A 42 20.23 -0.69 0.35
CA ALA A 42 20.19 -1.77 1.33
C ALA A 42 19.76 -1.19 2.69
N ALA A 43 18.51 -1.46 3.09
CA ALA A 43 18.10 -1.29 4.47
C ALA A 43 18.83 -2.36 5.32
N PRO A 44 19.36 -2.01 6.50
CA PRO A 44 19.88 -3.03 7.40
C PRO A 44 18.77 -4.02 7.69
N ALA A 45 19.04 -5.31 7.43
CA ALA A 45 18.15 -6.39 7.82
C ALA A 45 17.85 -6.24 9.31
N ALA A 46 16.61 -5.90 9.63
CA ALA A 46 16.14 -5.92 11.00
C ALA A 46 16.24 -7.37 11.49
N THR A 47 17.24 -7.63 12.32
CA THR A 47 17.42 -8.86 13.06
C THR A 47 16.12 -9.16 13.80
N VAL A 48 15.38 -10.15 13.30
CA VAL A 48 14.22 -10.71 14.01
C VAL A 48 14.78 -11.41 15.24
N TYR A 49 14.69 -10.76 16.40
CA TYR A 49 14.91 -11.43 17.67
C TYR A 49 13.74 -12.40 17.89
N ALA A 50 14.01 -13.68 17.67
CA ALA A 50 13.12 -14.77 18.03
C ALA A 50 12.89 -14.74 19.55
N ALA A 51 11.62 -14.57 19.96
CA ALA A 51 11.21 -14.71 21.34
C ALA A 51 11.47 -16.14 21.82
N ALA A 52 12.30 -16.30 22.85
CA ALA A 52 12.57 -17.57 23.50
C ALA A 52 11.31 -18.08 24.24
N PRO A 53 11.05 -19.40 24.25
CA PRO A 53 9.92 -19.96 24.98
C PRO A 53 10.16 -19.89 26.49
N ALA A 54 9.26 -19.20 27.19
CA ALA A 54 9.29 -19.10 28.65
C ALA A 54 9.02 -20.47 29.30
N ALA A 55 9.92 -20.84 30.21
CA ALA A 55 9.86 -22.07 30.99
C ALA A 55 8.66 -22.06 31.96
N TYR A 56 8.00 -23.21 32.03
CA TYR A 56 6.96 -23.55 32.99
C TYR A 56 7.58 -23.68 34.40
N ALA A 57 7.06 -22.95 35.39
CA ALA A 57 7.28 -23.23 36.81
C ALA A 57 6.08 -22.76 37.65
N PRO A 58 5.77 -23.43 38.78
CA PRO A 58 4.41 -23.63 39.25
C PRO A 58 3.90 -22.54 40.22
N ALA A 59 2.57 -22.51 40.35
CA ALA A 59 1.77 -21.64 41.20
C ALA A 59 2.11 -21.70 42.70
N PRO A 60 1.82 -20.61 43.43
CA PRO A 60 1.09 -20.76 44.69
C PRO A 60 -0.05 -19.73 44.91
N ALA A 61 -1.13 -20.26 45.47
CA ALA A 61 -2.08 -19.76 46.49
C ALA A 61 -2.58 -18.29 46.53
N ALA A 62 -3.81 -18.17 47.06
CA ALA A 62 -4.77 -17.10 46.85
C ALA A 62 -4.78 -15.92 47.86
N ALA A 63 -5.52 -14.88 47.43
CA ALA A 63 -6.28 -13.85 48.18
C ALA A 63 -5.64 -12.44 48.31
N PRO A 64 -6.43 -11.36 48.51
CA PRO A 64 -7.56 -10.91 47.67
C PRO A 64 -7.50 -9.39 47.32
N VAL A 65 -8.29 -9.01 46.31
CA VAL A 65 -8.84 -7.68 45.94
C VAL A 65 -7.95 -6.41 45.96
N ALA A 66 -7.67 -5.90 44.74
CA ALA A 66 -7.51 -4.47 44.45
C ALA A 66 -8.10 -4.16 43.07
N ALA A 67 -8.66 -2.96 42.93
CA ALA A 67 -9.62 -2.51 41.93
C ALA A 67 -9.18 -2.63 40.44
N PRO A 68 -10.14 -2.75 39.49
CA PRO A 68 -9.83 -2.73 38.07
C PRO A 68 -9.48 -1.31 37.65
N ALA A 69 -8.20 -1.06 37.37
CA ALA A 69 -7.79 0.10 36.60
C ALA A 69 -8.30 -0.06 35.17
N ALA A 70 -8.97 1.00 34.69
CA ALA A 70 -9.67 1.07 33.44
C ALA A 70 -8.82 0.59 32.25
N ALA A 71 -9.39 -0.37 31.50
CA ALA A 71 -8.91 -0.77 30.20
C ALA A 71 -8.87 0.45 29.27
N ALA A 72 -7.67 0.80 28.81
CA ALA A 72 -7.50 1.65 27.64
C ALA A 72 -8.11 0.91 26.43
N PRO A 73 -8.85 1.61 25.54
CA PRO A 73 -9.47 0.97 24.39
C PRO A 73 -8.39 0.32 23.53
N ALA A 74 -8.51 -0.99 23.32
CA ALA A 74 -7.79 -1.68 22.28
C ALA A 74 -8.12 -1.00 20.95
N ALA A 75 -7.10 -0.46 20.28
CA ALA A 75 -7.20 -0.09 18.88
C ALA A 75 -7.78 -1.30 18.11
N PRO A 76 -8.74 -1.09 17.20
CA PRO A 76 -9.37 -2.19 16.49
C PRO A 76 -8.27 -2.94 15.75
N ALA A 77 -8.17 -4.24 16.02
CA ALA A 77 -7.38 -5.16 15.23
C ALA A 77 -7.75 -4.91 13.76
N ALA A 78 -6.76 -4.51 12.96
CA ALA A 78 -6.86 -4.51 11.52
C ALA A 78 -7.40 -5.89 11.13
N SER A 79 -8.65 -5.91 10.66
CA SER A 79 -9.24 -7.13 10.12
C SER A 79 -8.31 -7.57 9.01
N ALA A 80 -7.61 -8.68 9.23
CA ALA A 80 -6.90 -9.38 8.18
C ALA A 80 -7.95 -9.77 7.14
N ALA A 81 -8.10 -8.93 6.13
CA ALA A 81 -8.90 -9.20 4.96
C ALA A 81 -8.50 -10.57 4.39
N PRO A 82 -9.45 -11.37 3.89
CA PRO A 82 -9.14 -12.63 3.24
C PRO A 82 -8.11 -12.39 2.13
N ALA A 83 -7.21 -13.34 1.90
CA ALA A 83 -6.15 -13.23 0.89
C ALA A 83 -6.77 -12.93 -0.49
N ARG A 84 -6.82 -11.64 -0.87
CA ARG A 84 -7.24 -11.20 -2.19
C ARG A 84 -6.17 -11.59 -3.18
N ASN A 85 -6.58 -12.05 -4.35
CA ASN A 85 -5.66 -12.34 -5.44
C ASN A 85 -4.96 -11.03 -5.86
N PRO A 86 -3.67 -10.82 -5.56
CA PRO A 86 -3.04 -9.50 -5.69
C PRO A 86 -3.05 -8.97 -7.13
N ALA A 87 -3.10 -9.86 -8.12
CA ALA A 87 -3.17 -9.49 -9.55
C ALA A 87 -4.45 -8.75 -9.96
N ASN A 88 -5.54 -8.89 -9.19
CA ASN A 88 -6.84 -8.28 -9.50
C ASN A 88 -7.19 -7.12 -8.55
N THR A 89 -6.34 -6.85 -7.57
CA THR A 89 -6.57 -5.80 -6.58
C THR A 89 -6.03 -4.47 -7.09
N VAL A 90 -6.90 -3.46 -7.09
CA VAL A 90 -6.51 -2.06 -7.26
C VAL A 90 -6.17 -1.50 -5.89
N SER A 91 -4.92 -1.08 -5.71
CA SER A 91 -4.42 -0.50 -4.46
C SER A 91 -4.33 1.02 -4.53
N SER A 92 -4.30 1.67 -3.36
CA SER A 92 -4.15 3.12 -3.26
C SER A 92 -2.74 3.56 -3.68
N PRO A 93 -2.60 4.51 -4.62
CA PRO A 93 -1.29 5.04 -5.00
C PRO A 93 -0.80 6.14 -4.04
N MET A 94 -1.59 6.52 -3.04
CA MET A 94 -1.26 7.60 -2.09
C MET A 94 -1.94 7.40 -0.74
N VAL A 95 -1.48 8.14 0.27
CA VAL A 95 -2.16 8.26 1.56
C VAL A 95 -3.25 9.33 1.45
N GLY A 96 -4.45 9.07 1.95
CA GLY A 96 -5.54 10.02 1.88
C GLY A 96 -6.87 9.49 2.42
N THR A 97 -7.96 10.16 2.06
CA THR A 97 -9.33 9.74 2.40
C THR A 97 -10.08 9.33 1.14
N VAL A 98 -10.66 8.14 1.12
CA VAL A 98 -11.43 7.63 -0.02
C VAL A 98 -12.81 8.25 -0.06
N TYR A 99 -13.29 8.59 -1.26
CA TYR A 99 -14.71 8.80 -1.51
C TYR A 99 -15.17 7.99 -2.71
N LEU A 100 -16.33 7.36 -2.57
CA LEU A 100 -16.93 6.51 -3.59
C LEU A 100 -17.73 7.29 -4.63
N SER A 101 -18.03 8.57 -4.35
CA SER A 101 -18.82 9.47 -5.19
C SER A 101 -18.03 10.74 -5.57
N PRO A 102 -18.34 11.38 -6.71
CA PRO A 102 -17.65 12.61 -7.14
C PRO A 102 -17.97 13.83 -6.27
N ALA A 103 -19.09 13.79 -5.55
CA ALA A 103 -19.55 14.84 -4.64
C ALA A 103 -20.50 14.24 -3.58
N PRO A 104 -20.69 14.91 -2.43
CA PRO A 104 -21.66 14.49 -1.43
C PRO A 104 -23.08 14.35 -2.02
N GLY A 105 -23.72 13.22 -1.77
CA GLY A 105 -25.08 12.94 -2.28
C GLY A 105 -25.15 12.56 -3.77
N ALA A 106 -24.03 12.56 -4.49
CA ALA A 106 -23.98 12.01 -5.84
C ALA A 106 -23.91 10.47 -5.81
N ARG A 107 -24.26 9.85 -6.94
CA ARG A 107 -24.13 8.40 -7.12
C ARG A 107 -22.66 7.97 -7.07
N PRO A 108 -22.35 6.78 -6.54
CA PRO A 108 -21.02 6.23 -6.61
C PRO A 108 -20.51 6.12 -8.05
N PHE A 109 -19.20 6.20 -8.23
CA PHE A 109 -18.57 5.95 -9.55
C PHE A 109 -18.83 4.53 -10.04
N ILE A 110 -18.82 3.56 -9.11
CA ILE A 110 -19.02 2.13 -9.38
C ILE A 110 -19.80 1.46 -8.25
N GLU A 111 -20.39 0.30 -8.57
CA GLU A 111 -21.04 -0.61 -7.62
C GLU A 111 -20.50 -2.03 -7.86
N VAL A 112 -20.61 -2.89 -6.84
CA VAL A 112 -20.26 -4.30 -7.00
C VAL A 112 -21.13 -4.93 -8.09
N GLY A 113 -20.50 -5.62 -9.02
CA GLY A 113 -21.13 -6.20 -10.20
C GLY A 113 -21.05 -5.33 -11.45
N ALA A 114 -20.68 -4.05 -11.34
CA ALA A 114 -20.54 -3.16 -12.49
C ALA A 114 -19.35 -3.54 -13.37
N THR A 115 -19.48 -3.32 -14.68
CA THR A 115 -18.37 -3.43 -15.63
C THR A 115 -17.69 -2.06 -15.80
N VAL A 116 -16.37 -2.03 -15.71
CA VAL A 116 -15.55 -0.84 -15.88
C VAL A 116 -14.58 -1.01 -17.05
N LYS A 117 -14.19 0.11 -17.65
CA LYS A 117 -13.14 0.16 -18.68
C LYS A 117 -11.82 0.61 -18.07
N GLU A 118 -10.72 0.19 -18.66
CA GLU A 118 -9.40 0.76 -18.37
C GLU A 118 -9.44 2.29 -18.48
N GLY A 119 -8.86 2.97 -17.50
CA GLY A 119 -8.87 4.43 -17.40
C GLY A 119 -10.15 5.04 -16.82
N GLN A 120 -11.24 4.27 -16.64
CA GLN A 120 -12.46 4.78 -16.03
C GLN A 120 -12.25 5.07 -14.55
N THR A 121 -12.67 6.26 -14.09
CA THR A 121 -12.62 6.63 -12.67
C THR A 121 -13.50 5.71 -11.83
N ILE A 122 -12.91 5.08 -10.82
CA ILE A 122 -13.58 4.14 -9.92
C ILE A 122 -13.84 4.70 -8.52
N LEU A 123 -13.02 5.64 -8.06
CA LEU A 123 -13.18 6.39 -6.82
C LEU A 123 -12.23 7.59 -6.81
N ILE A 124 -12.31 8.41 -5.77
CA ILE A 124 -11.33 9.48 -5.52
C ILE A 124 -10.62 9.27 -4.18
N VAL A 125 -9.37 9.72 -4.10
CA VAL A 125 -8.61 9.82 -2.85
C VAL A 125 -8.29 11.28 -2.62
N GLU A 126 -8.76 11.83 -1.50
CA GLU A 126 -8.42 13.17 -1.06
C GLU A 126 -7.07 13.17 -0.36
N ALA A 127 -6.11 13.89 -0.92
CA ALA A 127 -4.81 14.13 -0.33
C ALA A 127 -4.49 15.62 -0.40
N MET A 128 -4.15 16.23 0.74
CA MET A 128 -3.81 17.66 0.83
C MET A 128 -4.85 18.59 0.17
N LYS A 129 -6.15 18.36 0.43
CA LYS A 129 -7.30 19.08 -0.15
C LYS A 129 -7.47 18.96 -1.67
N THR A 130 -6.78 18.01 -2.30
CA THR A 130 -6.92 17.71 -3.73
C THR A 130 -7.66 16.38 -3.90
N MET A 131 -8.68 16.36 -4.76
CA MET A 131 -9.48 15.18 -5.08
C MET A 131 -8.85 14.42 -6.24
N ASN A 132 -8.05 13.40 -5.94
CA ASN A 132 -7.28 12.67 -6.94
C ASN A 132 -8.11 11.49 -7.45
N GLN A 133 -8.41 11.47 -8.74
CA GLN A 133 -9.17 10.39 -9.37
C GLN A 133 -8.32 9.14 -9.48
N ILE A 134 -8.88 8.00 -9.06
CA ILE A 134 -8.26 6.69 -9.22
C ILE A 134 -8.91 6.01 -10.42
N PRO A 135 -8.18 5.82 -11.54
CA PRO A 135 -8.69 5.09 -12.70
C PRO A 135 -8.56 3.57 -12.52
N ALA A 136 -9.41 2.81 -13.20
CA ALA A 136 -9.28 1.36 -13.31
C ALA A 136 -8.03 1.01 -14.13
N PRO A 137 -7.12 0.15 -13.64
CA PRO A 137 -5.89 -0.22 -14.36
C PRO A 137 -6.14 -1.18 -15.52
N LYS A 138 -7.31 -1.81 -15.57
CA LYS A 138 -7.74 -2.71 -16.64
C LYS A 138 -9.25 -2.69 -16.76
N SER A 139 -9.76 -3.10 -17.93
CA SER A 139 -11.19 -3.36 -18.10
C SER A 139 -11.58 -4.65 -17.40
N GLY A 140 -12.77 -4.69 -16.80
CA GLY A 140 -13.23 -5.87 -16.06
C GLY A 140 -14.50 -5.62 -15.26
N LYS A 141 -14.83 -6.57 -14.39
CA LYS A 141 -16.01 -6.48 -13.51
C LYS A 141 -15.57 -6.23 -12.07
N VAL A 142 -16.23 -5.28 -11.42
CA VAL A 142 -16.04 -4.99 -9.99
C VAL A 142 -16.61 -6.15 -9.19
N VAL A 143 -15.75 -6.91 -8.53
CA VAL A 143 -16.19 -8.04 -7.69
C VAL A 143 -16.34 -7.63 -6.23
N GLU A 144 -15.58 -6.63 -5.80
CA GLU A 144 -15.58 -6.16 -4.42
C GLU A 144 -15.04 -4.74 -4.30
N ILE A 145 -15.64 -3.95 -3.41
CA ILE A 145 -15.11 -2.67 -2.93
C ILE A 145 -14.70 -2.89 -1.47
N VAL A 146 -13.40 -2.78 -1.19
CA VAL A 146 -12.78 -3.17 0.10
C VAL A 146 -12.83 -2.03 1.12
N VAL A 147 -13.03 -0.80 0.64
CA VAL A 147 -13.04 0.44 1.43
C VAL A 147 -14.44 1.03 1.55
N ASN A 148 -14.66 1.80 2.60
CA ASN A 148 -15.89 2.56 2.82
C ASN A 148 -15.73 4.02 2.37
N ASP A 149 -16.85 4.71 2.16
CA ASP A 149 -16.86 6.15 1.92
C ASP A 149 -16.32 6.92 3.13
N ALA A 150 -15.53 7.97 2.86
CA ALA A 150 -14.83 8.79 3.85
C ALA A 150 -13.84 8.00 4.74
N GLN A 151 -13.35 6.85 4.29
CA GLN A 151 -12.36 6.05 5.02
C GLN A 151 -10.93 6.54 4.75
N PRO A 152 -10.07 6.71 5.78
CA PRO A 152 -8.64 6.92 5.56
C PRO A 152 -7.98 5.66 5.00
N VAL A 153 -7.03 5.84 4.10
CA VAL A 153 -6.25 4.76 3.46
C VAL A 153 -4.78 5.11 3.36
N GLU A 154 -3.94 4.08 3.40
CA GLU A 154 -2.49 4.17 3.24
C GLU A 154 -2.04 3.80 1.82
N TYR A 155 -0.78 4.11 1.51
CA TYR A 155 -0.16 3.69 0.25
C TYR A 155 -0.15 2.15 0.14
N GLY A 156 -0.58 1.63 -1.00
CA GLY A 156 -0.64 0.18 -1.26
C GLY A 156 -1.85 -0.52 -0.67
N GLU A 157 -2.67 0.16 0.15
CA GLU A 157 -3.87 -0.42 0.74
C GLU A 157 -4.88 -0.81 -0.35
N ALA A 158 -5.52 -1.97 -0.20
CA ALA A 158 -6.46 -2.50 -1.18
C ALA A 158 -7.75 -1.66 -1.21
N LEU A 159 -8.17 -1.23 -2.40
CA LEU A 159 -9.36 -0.40 -2.57
C LEU A 159 -10.51 -1.18 -3.23
N VAL A 160 -10.25 -1.80 -4.37
CA VAL A 160 -11.26 -2.45 -5.22
C VAL A 160 -10.66 -3.69 -5.84
N VAL A 161 -11.45 -4.74 -6.07
CA VAL A 161 -11.04 -5.92 -6.83
C VAL A 161 -11.78 -5.95 -8.16
N ILE A 162 -11.03 -6.11 -9.25
CA ILE A 162 -11.54 -6.13 -10.63
C ILE A 162 -11.09 -7.44 -11.31
N GLU A 163 -12.06 -8.25 -11.74
CA GLU A 163 -11.81 -9.47 -12.53
C GLU A 163 -11.85 -9.19 -14.03
#